data_AF-A0A0S2KF81-F1
#
_entry.id   AF-A0A0S2KF81-F1
#
_cell.length_a   1.000
_cell.length_b   1.000
_cell.length_c   1.000
_cell.angle_alpha   90.00
_cell.angle_beta   90.00
_cell.angle_gamma   90.00
#
_symmetry.space_group_name_H-M   'P 1'
#
loop_
_entity.id
_entity.type
_entity.pdbx_description
1 polymer ?
#
loop_
_entity_poly.entity_id
_entity_poly.type
_entity_poly.pdbx_seq_one_letter_code
_entity_poly.pdbx_strand_id
1 'polypeptide(L)'
;MLMAASLTSARRKPVLLTALHCLLSLCCLLIPAAGLSAVAPSDSTEDILYSADGGGSIETVGNVRTTTLRGNVRIQQGLIVIFGDTATLEQDVSSGDLIRVTVEGEPARFVRNAEDSAETINGSSTRIVYYNQTDTQSNSQVLLSVVEFQGQASFTRGRTALECSQIKHIVETGATDSPGPCSGVLAPIE
;
A
#
# COMPACT_ATOMS: atom_id res chain seq x y z
N MET A 1 57.45 -21.13 -51.12
CA MET A 1 56.80 -20.45 -52.26
C MET A 1 56.90 -18.95 -52.01
N LEU A 2 57.64 -18.27 -52.90
CA LEU A 2 57.77 -16.82 -53.19
C LEU A 2 57.08 -15.83 -52.23
N MET A 3 57.73 -14.85 -51.58
CA MET A 3 58.64 -13.78 -52.05
C MET A 3 58.14 -13.01 -53.28
N ALA A 4 57.55 -11.81 -53.06
CA ALA A 4 57.42 -10.65 -53.96
C ALA A 4 56.32 -9.72 -53.38
N ALA A 5 56.36 -8.39 -53.43
CA ALA A 5 57.36 -7.42 -53.84
C ALA A 5 56.90 -6.06 -53.27
N SER A 6 57.86 -5.26 -52.83
CA SER A 6 57.72 -3.81 -52.65
C SER A 6 57.62 -3.11 -54.01
N LEU A 7 57.07 -1.87 -54.03
CA LEU A 7 57.47 -0.69 -54.85
C LEU A 7 56.23 0.24 -54.98
N THR A 8 56.14 1.32 -54.18
CA THR A 8 56.62 2.70 -54.43
C THR A 8 55.76 3.54 -55.38
N SER A 9 55.72 4.84 -55.05
CA SER A 9 55.40 6.01 -55.91
C SER A 9 53.97 6.54 -55.72
N ALA A 10 53.69 7.83 -55.50
CA ALA A 10 54.55 8.99 -55.30
C ALA A 10 53.74 10.11 -54.62
N ARG A 11 54.47 10.98 -53.91
CA ARG A 11 54.06 12.30 -53.42
C ARG A 11 53.38 13.14 -54.49
N ARG A 12 52.30 13.84 -54.11
CA ARG A 12 52.11 15.28 -54.35
C ARG A 12 51.33 15.92 -53.18
N LYS A 13 52.02 16.77 -52.41
CA LYS A 13 51.43 17.93 -51.68
C LYS A 13 51.65 19.16 -52.61
N PRO A 14 51.10 20.36 -52.37
CA PRO A 14 50.22 20.84 -51.30
C PRO A 14 49.00 21.61 -51.86
N VAL A 15 48.14 22.16 -51.00
CA VAL A 15 47.39 23.45 -51.08
C VAL A 15 46.33 23.34 -49.97
N LEU A 16 46.64 23.79 -48.76
CA LEU A 16 46.35 25.11 -48.21
C LEU A 16 44.85 25.46 -48.16
N LEU A 17 44.37 25.61 -46.92
CA LEU A 17 43.26 26.47 -46.48
C LEU A 17 41.85 26.17 -47.02
N THR A 18 40.96 25.67 -46.17
CA THR A 18 39.91 26.49 -45.52
C THR A 18 38.94 25.59 -44.74
N ALA A 19 38.47 26.13 -43.63
CA ALA A 19 37.55 25.52 -42.69
C ALA A 19 36.18 25.26 -43.30
N LEU A 20 35.56 24.12 -42.98
CA LEU A 20 34.13 24.09 -42.65
C LEU A 20 33.78 22.80 -41.92
N HIS A 21 33.51 22.93 -40.62
CA HIS A 21 32.79 21.93 -39.84
C HIS A 21 31.38 21.82 -40.41
N CYS A 22 30.97 20.64 -40.86
CA CYS A 22 29.58 20.41 -41.20
C CYS A 22 29.18 18.96 -40.94
N LEU A 23 28.32 18.81 -39.92
CA LEU A 23 27.28 17.81 -39.79
C LEU A 23 27.68 16.33 -39.90
N LEU A 24 27.92 15.69 -38.76
CA LEU A 24 27.56 14.28 -38.58
C LEU A 24 27.28 13.96 -37.10
N SER A 25 26.27 14.61 -36.53
CA SER A 25 25.80 14.30 -35.17
C SER A 25 24.36 14.75 -35.01
N LEU A 26 23.40 13.92 -35.45
CA LEU A 26 22.06 13.89 -34.84
C LEU A 26 21.24 12.69 -35.34
N CYS A 27 21.45 11.52 -34.76
CA CYS A 27 20.43 10.47 -34.79
C CYS A 27 20.58 9.56 -33.56
N CYS A 28 20.53 10.17 -32.37
CA CYS A 28 20.25 9.43 -31.15
C CYS A 28 18.74 9.39 -30.97
N LEU A 29 18.19 8.21 -31.20
CA LEU A 29 16.85 7.76 -30.81
C LEU A 29 16.47 8.33 -29.44
N LEU A 30 15.49 9.24 -29.42
CA LEU A 30 14.73 9.60 -28.23
C LEU A 30 13.64 8.54 -28.05
N ILE A 31 13.96 7.44 -27.36
CA ILE A 31 12.93 6.60 -26.76
C ILE A 31 12.68 7.22 -25.37
N PRO A 32 11.54 7.89 -25.13
CA PRO A 32 11.19 8.25 -23.77
C PRO A 32 10.99 6.94 -23.00
N ALA A 33 11.88 6.68 -22.05
CA ALA A 33 11.67 5.66 -21.04
C ALA A 33 10.46 6.09 -20.21
N ALA A 34 9.28 5.58 -20.56
CA ALA A 34 8.13 5.63 -19.67
C ALA A 34 8.50 4.83 -18.43
N GLY A 35 8.87 5.53 -17.37
CA GLY A 35 9.07 4.92 -16.05
C GLY A 35 7.77 4.26 -15.65
N LEU A 36 7.77 2.92 -15.64
CA LEU A 36 6.75 2.14 -14.95
C LEU A 36 6.95 2.40 -13.47
N SER A 37 6.20 3.37 -12.91
CA SER A 37 6.03 3.45 -11.46
C SER A 37 5.28 2.19 -11.02
N ALA A 38 6.01 1.24 -10.43
CA ALA A 38 5.41 0.12 -9.74
C ALA A 38 4.63 0.67 -8.54
N VAL A 39 3.30 0.62 -8.60
CA VAL A 39 2.43 0.88 -7.46
C VAL A 39 2.70 -0.21 -6.43
N ALA A 40 3.01 0.17 -5.19
CA ALA A 40 3.15 -0.79 -4.10
C ALA A 40 1.85 -1.59 -3.94
N PRO A 41 1.91 -2.92 -3.71
CA PRO A 41 0.71 -3.73 -3.53
C PRO A 41 -0.12 -3.18 -2.36
N SER A 42 -1.41 -2.96 -2.58
CA SER A 42 -2.36 -2.56 -1.52
C SER A 42 -2.80 -3.81 -0.77
N ASP A 43 -2.84 -3.72 0.56
CA ASP A 43 -3.31 -4.81 1.42
C ASP A 43 -4.77 -5.19 1.08
N SER A 44 -5.55 -4.23 0.55
CA SER A 44 -6.95 -4.43 0.19
C SER A 44 -7.21 -5.49 -0.88
N THR A 45 -6.19 -5.85 -1.68
CA THR A 45 -6.28 -6.87 -2.74
C THR A 45 -5.89 -8.27 -2.30
N GLU A 46 -5.38 -8.44 -1.07
CA GLU A 46 -4.99 -9.74 -0.54
C GLU A 46 -6.17 -10.51 0.05
N ASP A 47 -6.06 -11.83 0.12
CA ASP A 47 -7.05 -12.70 0.75
C ASP A 47 -7.18 -12.41 2.26
N ILE A 48 -8.39 -12.62 2.79
CA ILE A 48 -8.63 -12.49 4.23
C ILE A 48 -8.48 -13.84 4.91
N LEU A 49 -7.52 -13.89 5.82
CA LEU A 49 -7.25 -15.04 6.68
C LEU A 49 -7.80 -14.76 8.09
N TYR A 50 -8.37 -15.78 8.73
CA TYR A 50 -8.81 -15.66 10.11
C TYR A 50 -8.51 -16.91 10.94
N SER A 51 -8.35 -16.72 12.25
CA SER A 51 -8.28 -17.79 13.24
C SER A 51 -8.99 -17.37 14.53
N ALA A 52 -9.47 -18.35 15.29
CA ALA A 52 -10.08 -18.15 16.60
C ALA A 52 -9.92 -19.43 17.44
N ASP A 53 -9.81 -19.29 18.76
CA ASP A 53 -9.70 -20.41 19.70
C ASP A 53 -11.07 -21.00 20.06
N GLY A 54 -12.12 -20.18 19.99
CA GLY A 54 -13.49 -20.57 20.30
C GLY A 54 -14.32 -20.94 19.07
N GLY A 55 -15.64 -21.07 19.28
CA GLY A 55 -16.58 -21.42 18.22
C GLY A 55 -16.91 -20.26 17.29
N GLY A 56 -17.40 -20.60 16.10
CA GLY A 56 -17.91 -19.63 15.13
C GLY A 56 -19.26 -20.02 14.55
N SER A 57 -19.86 -19.09 13.81
CA SER A 57 -21.09 -19.31 13.05
C SER A 57 -20.98 -18.63 11.69
N ILE A 58 -21.64 -19.19 10.69
CA ILE A 58 -21.78 -18.58 9.38
C ILE A 58 -23.27 -18.52 9.08
N GLU A 59 -23.75 -17.32 8.74
CA GLU A 59 -25.12 -17.07 8.31
C GLU A 59 -25.10 -16.35 6.96
N THR A 60 -26.13 -16.54 6.16
CA THR A 60 -26.32 -15.80 4.92
C THR A 60 -27.72 -15.24 4.87
N VAL A 61 -27.80 -13.91 4.74
CA VAL A 61 -29.06 -13.18 4.63
C VAL A 61 -28.99 -12.30 3.38
N GLY A 62 -29.82 -12.61 2.39
CA GLY A 62 -29.75 -11.95 1.08
C GLY A 62 -28.40 -12.24 0.40
N ASN A 63 -27.70 -11.19 -0.03
CA ASN A 63 -26.38 -11.29 -0.67
C ASN A 63 -25.21 -11.09 0.30
N VAL A 64 -25.45 -11.13 1.61
CA VAL A 64 -24.41 -10.93 2.63
C VAL A 64 -24.19 -12.22 3.40
N ARG A 65 -22.95 -12.69 3.43
CA ARG A 65 -22.48 -13.77 4.30
C ARG A 65 -21.81 -13.18 5.52
N THR A 66 -22.34 -13.50 6.68
CA THR A 66 -21.82 -13.05 7.98
C THR A 66 -21.17 -14.21 8.71
N THR A 67 -19.88 -14.09 8.99
CA THR A 67 -19.10 -15.05 9.80
C THR A 67 -18.82 -14.43 11.16
N THR A 68 -19.25 -15.07 12.25
CA THR A 68 -18.92 -14.64 13.61
C THR A 68 -17.88 -15.59 14.20
N LEU A 69 -16.85 -15.04 14.81
CA LEU A 69 -15.73 -15.73 15.44
C LEU A 69 -15.62 -15.31 16.91
N ARG A 70 -15.20 -16.21 17.79
CA ARG A 70 -15.11 -15.96 19.24
C ARG A 70 -13.85 -16.59 19.82
N GLY A 71 -13.27 -15.95 20.82
CA GLY A 71 -12.09 -16.40 21.55
C GLY A 71 -10.80 -16.11 20.78
N ASN A 72 -9.98 -15.18 21.29
CA ASN A 72 -8.66 -14.82 20.77
C ASN A 72 -8.63 -14.73 19.23
N VAL A 73 -9.54 -13.94 18.67
CA VAL A 73 -9.69 -13.84 17.22
C VAL A 73 -8.51 -13.09 16.62
N ARG A 74 -8.10 -13.53 15.43
CA ARG A 74 -7.09 -12.89 14.61
C ARG A 74 -7.61 -12.82 13.17
N ILE A 75 -7.72 -11.62 12.63
CA ILE A 75 -8.03 -11.34 11.23
C ILE A 75 -6.78 -10.79 10.56
N GLN A 76 -6.47 -11.23 9.34
CA GLN A 76 -5.34 -10.74 8.57
C GLN A 76 -5.73 -10.50 7.11
N GLN A 77 -5.27 -9.38 6.55
CA GLN A 77 -5.31 -9.09 5.12
C GLN A 77 -3.98 -8.44 4.73
N GLY A 78 -3.16 -9.10 3.92
CA GLY A 78 -1.80 -8.65 3.63
C GLY A 78 -0.97 -8.44 4.91
N LEU A 79 -0.46 -7.22 5.10
CA LEU A 79 0.32 -6.79 6.26
C LEU A 79 -0.54 -6.30 7.43
N ILE A 80 -1.85 -6.16 7.23
CA ILE A 80 -2.81 -5.75 8.26
C ILE A 80 -3.20 -6.96 9.09
N VAL A 81 -3.14 -6.81 10.41
CA VAL A 81 -3.58 -7.82 11.38
C VAL A 81 -4.41 -7.16 12.47
N ILE A 82 -5.57 -7.74 12.77
CA ILE A 82 -6.49 -7.27 13.81
C ILE A 82 -6.74 -8.40 14.80
N PHE A 83 -6.60 -8.10 16.09
CA PHE A 83 -6.80 -9.03 17.19
C PHE A 83 -7.94 -8.57 18.10
N GLY A 84 -8.65 -9.51 18.71
CA GLY A 84 -9.66 -9.20 19.73
C GLY A 84 -10.25 -10.46 20.36
N ASP A 85 -11.37 -10.30 21.04
CA ASP A 85 -12.10 -11.38 21.69
C ASP A 85 -13.18 -11.97 20.76
N THR A 86 -13.83 -11.12 19.96
CA THR A 86 -14.83 -11.52 18.96
C THR A 86 -14.63 -10.78 17.64
N ALA A 87 -15.03 -11.41 16.54
CA ALA A 87 -15.05 -10.76 15.24
C ALA A 87 -16.32 -11.12 14.46
N THR A 88 -16.80 -10.16 13.68
CA THR A 88 -17.83 -10.35 12.66
C THR A 88 -17.26 -9.94 11.31
N LEU A 89 -17.22 -10.88 10.36
CA LEU A 89 -16.83 -10.70 8.98
C LEU A 89 -18.09 -10.68 8.10
N GLU A 90 -18.28 -9.62 7.32
CA GLU A 90 -19.36 -9.48 6.35
C GLU A 90 -18.76 -9.47 4.95
N GLN A 91 -19.23 -10.37 4.09
CA GLN A 91 -18.77 -10.50 2.71
C GLN A 91 -19.95 -10.52 1.74
N ASP A 92 -19.72 -10.02 0.53
CA ASP A 92 -20.65 -10.21 -0.57
C ASP A 92 -20.61 -11.68 -1.02
N VAL A 93 -21.78 -12.31 -1.12
CA VAL A 93 -21.87 -13.74 -1.50
C VAL A 93 -21.48 -13.95 -2.97
N SER A 94 -21.76 -12.96 -3.83
CA SER A 94 -21.59 -13.08 -5.26
C SER A 94 -20.14 -12.84 -5.68
N SER A 95 -19.49 -11.81 -5.14
CA SER A 95 -18.08 -11.53 -5.46
C SER A 95 -17.08 -12.15 -4.48
N GLY A 96 -17.51 -12.44 -3.24
CA GLY A 96 -16.61 -12.82 -2.16
C GLY A 96 -15.90 -11.63 -1.50
N ASP A 97 -16.12 -10.42 -2.00
CA ASP A 97 -15.45 -9.22 -1.53
C ASP A 97 -15.79 -8.92 -0.07
N LEU A 98 -14.81 -8.38 0.64
CA LEU A 98 -15.02 -7.88 1.99
C LEU A 98 -15.93 -6.65 1.96
N ILE A 99 -17.02 -6.72 2.72
CA ILE A 99 -17.85 -5.55 3.02
C ILE A 99 -17.31 -4.87 4.29
N ARG A 100 -17.11 -5.66 5.36
CA ARG A 100 -16.72 -5.13 6.67
C ARG A 100 -16.18 -6.22 7.58
N VAL A 101 -15.17 -5.87 8.37
CA VAL A 101 -14.73 -6.59 9.56
C VAL A 101 -15.04 -5.72 10.77
N THR A 102 -15.68 -6.28 11.79
CA THR A 102 -15.77 -5.68 13.12
C THR A 102 -15.07 -6.60 14.10
N VAL A 103 -14.14 -6.06 14.89
CA VAL A 103 -13.45 -6.78 15.97
C VAL A 103 -13.71 -6.04 17.28
N GLU A 104 -14.09 -6.77 18.32
CA GLU A 104 -14.30 -6.23 19.67
C GLU A 104 -13.37 -6.93 20.67
N GLY A 105 -12.92 -6.20 21.69
CA GLY A 105 -12.15 -6.78 22.79
C GLY A 105 -11.72 -5.77 23.85
N GLU A 106 -10.96 -6.25 24.84
CA GLU A 106 -10.49 -5.46 25.98
C GLU A 106 -8.94 -5.37 26.08
N PRO A 107 -8.24 -4.70 25.14
CA PRO A 107 -8.75 -4.03 23.94
C PRO A 107 -8.63 -4.89 22.68
N ALA A 108 -9.41 -4.56 21.64
CA ALA A 108 -9.08 -4.94 20.28
C ALA A 108 -7.81 -4.19 19.82
N ARG A 109 -6.99 -4.84 18.98
CA ARG A 109 -5.69 -4.30 18.52
C ARG A 109 -5.56 -4.39 17.01
N PHE A 110 -5.04 -3.35 16.39
CA PHE A 110 -4.70 -3.29 14.97
C PHE A 110 -3.19 -3.11 14.84
N VAL A 111 -2.60 -3.84 13.90
CA VAL A 111 -1.21 -3.66 13.48
C VAL A 111 -1.19 -3.68 11.96
N ARG A 112 -0.48 -2.74 11.36
CA ARG A 112 0.01 -2.87 10.00
C ARG A 112 1.53 -2.76 10.02
N ASN A 113 2.19 -3.86 9.70
CA ASN A 113 3.65 -3.86 9.57
C ASN A 113 4.06 -3.17 8.26
N ALA A 114 5.19 -2.49 8.26
CA ALA A 114 5.84 -1.97 7.08
C ALA A 114 7.35 -2.20 7.20
N GLU A 115 8.07 -2.16 6.07
CA GLU A 115 9.54 -2.26 6.10
C GLU A 115 10.15 -1.07 6.85
N ASP A 116 9.54 0.11 6.71
CA ASP A 116 9.87 1.30 7.50
C ASP A 116 9.05 1.35 8.79
N SER A 117 9.75 1.45 9.92
CA SER A 117 9.14 1.69 11.23
C SER A 117 8.31 2.98 11.29
N ALA A 118 8.63 4.00 10.48
CA ALA A 118 7.85 5.23 10.37
C ALA A 118 6.47 5.02 9.72
N GLU A 119 6.34 3.95 8.94
CA GLU A 119 5.09 3.55 8.27
C GLU A 119 4.34 2.44 9.00
N THR A 120 4.95 1.86 10.05
CA THR A 120 4.27 0.90 10.91
C THR A 120 3.15 1.61 11.67
N ILE A 121 1.97 1.01 11.63
CA ILE A 121 0.78 1.53 12.30
C ILE A 121 0.41 0.57 13.41
N ASN A 122 0.24 1.09 14.63
CA ASN A 122 -0.39 0.35 15.71
C ASN A 122 -1.58 1.13 16.23
N GLY A 123 -2.62 0.42 16.62
CA GLY A 123 -3.71 1.04 17.36
C GLY A 123 -4.49 0.05 18.21
N SER A 124 -5.27 0.57 19.13
CA SER A 124 -6.14 -0.21 20.00
C SER A 124 -7.40 0.56 20.34
N SER A 125 -8.51 -0.14 20.53
CA SER A 125 -9.78 0.41 20.99
C SER A 125 -10.67 -0.70 21.52
N THR A 126 -11.80 -0.35 22.12
CA THR A 126 -12.82 -1.33 22.51
C THR A 126 -13.40 -2.05 21.27
N ARG A 127 -13.55 -1.32 20.16
CA ARG A 127 -14.06 -1.83 18.89
C ARG A 127 -13.24 -1.30 17.73
N ILE A 128 -12.86 -2.17 16.80
CA ILE A 128 -12.16 -1.84 15.56
C ILE A 128 -13.04 -2.25 14.39
N VAL A 129 -13.27 -1.33 13.45
CA VAL A 129 -13.98 -1.61 12.20
C VAL A 129 -13.00 -1.44 11.05
N TYR A 130 -12.94 -2.42 10.17
CA TYR A 130 -12.07 -2.43 9.00
C TYR A 130 -12.88 -2.72 7.73
N TYR A 131 -12.64 -1.97 6.65
CA TYR A 131 -13.31 -2.14 5.37
C TYR A 131 -12.50 -1.54 4.24
N ASN A 132 -12.82 -1.92 3.01
CA ASN A 132 -12.25 -1.32 1.81
C ASN A 132 -13.24 -0.32 1.22
N GLN A 133 -12.77 0.84 0.79
CA GLN A 133 -13.57 1.82 0.06
C GLN A 133 -12.88 2.21 -1.24
N THR A 134 -13.65 2.54 -2.27
CA THR A 134 -13.08 3.02 -3.53
C THR A 134 -12.51 4.43 -3.36
N ASP A 135 -11.31 4.65 -3.87
CA ASP A 135 -10.75 5.99 -4.01
C ASP A 135 -11.57 6.80 -5.03
N THR A 136 -12.35 7.75 -4.53
CA THR A 136 -13.17 8.63 -5.36
C THR A 136 -12.38 9.77 -6.02
N GLN A 137 -11.12 9.98 -5.61
CA GLN A 137 -10.23 11.00 -6.15
C GLN A 137 -9.41 10.46 -7.34
N SER A 138 -9.30 9.14 -7.47
CA SER A 138 -8.57 8.48 -8.55
C SER A 138 -9.51 8.10 -9.70
N ASN A 139 -9.03 8.28 -10.94
CA ASN A 139 -9.72 7.81 -12.14
C ASN A 139 -9.67 6.27 -12.31
N SER A 140 -9.06 5.56 -11.37
CA SER A 140 -8.96 4.11 -11.32
C SER A 140 -9.70 3.60 -10.08
N GLN A 141 -10.36 2.45 -10.18
CA GLN A 141 -11.03 1.76 -9.06
C GLN A 141 -10.00 1.19 -8.06
N VAL A 142 -9.22 2.06 -7.43
CA VAL A 142 -8.29 1.69 -6.38
C VAL A 142 -9.09 1.53 -5.09
N LEU A 143 -8.90 0.41 -4.40
CA LEU A 143 -9.45 0.20 -3.08
C LEU A 143 -8.47 0.73 -2.04
N LEU A 144 -9.02 1.43 -1.04
CA LEU A 144 -8.30 1.96 0.10
C LEU A 144 -8.74 1.21 1.35
N SER A 145 -7.77 0.73 2.10
CA SER A 145 -7.95 0.08 3.40
C SER A 145 -8.27 1.14 4.47
N VAL A 146 -9.45 1.05 5.06
CA VAL A 146 -9.91 1.95 6.11
C VAL A 146 -10.03 1.21 7.43
N VAL A 147 -9.46 1.80 8.48
CA VAL A 147 -9.63 1.33 9.86
C VAL A 147 -10.25 2.43 10.73
N GLU A 148 -11.24 2.06 11.52
CA GLU A 148 -11.88 2.92 12.51
C GLU A 148 -11.73 2.32 13.90
N PHE A 149 -11.10 3.07 14.79
CA PHE A 149 -10.95 2.78 16.21
C PHE A 149 -12.08 3.48 16.96
N GLN A 150 -12.91 2.73 17.68
CA GLN A 150 -14.09 3.24 18.37
C GLN A 150 -14.05 2.86 19.86
N GLY A 151 -14.07 3.87 20.73
CA GLY A 151 -14.00 3.73 22.18
C GLY A 151 -12.57 3.55 22.69
N GLN A 152 -12.09 4.51 23.50
CA GLN A 152 -10.73 4.52 24.07
C GLN A 152 -9.66 4.25 22.98
N ALA A 153 -9.72 5.02 21.89
CA ALA A 153 -8.88 4.80 20.73
C ALA A 153 -7.48 5.36 20.95
N SER A 154 -6.48 4.47 20.92
CA SER A 154 -5.06 4.79 20.87
C SER A 154 -4.52 4.45 19.48
N PHE A 155 -3.69 5.33 18.93
CA PHE A 155 -3.11 5.17 17.59
C PHE A 155 -1.69 5.70 17.54
N THR A 156 -0.80 4.97 16.86
CA THR A 156 0.57 5.40 16.60
C THR A 156 0.98 5.10 15.16
N ARG A 157 1.68 6.04 14.55
CA ARG A 157 2.34 5.90 13.24
C ARG A 157 3.60 6.77 13.23
N GLY A 158 4.76 6.13 13.18
CA GLY A 158 6.05 6.81 13.38
C GLY A 158 6.07 7.58 14.72
N ARG A 159 6.24 8.90 14.66
CA ARG A 159 6.21 9.79 15.84
C ARG A 159 4.83 10.37 16.17
N THR A 160 3.84 10.14 15.31
CA THR A 160 2.46 10.56 15.59
C THR A 160 1.84 9.60 16.60
N ALA A 161 1.24 10.13 17.65
CA ALA A 161 0.54 9.39 18.69
C ALA A 161 -0.75 10.11 19.06
N LEU A 162 -1.88 9.42 19.02
CA LEU A 162 -3.21 9.99 19.23
C LEU A 162 -3.97 9.15 20.26
N GLU A 163 -4.71 9.84 21.13
CA GLU A 163 -5.65 9.29 22.10
C GLU A 163 -6.98 10.03 21.93
N CYS A 164 -7.97 9.36 21.37
CA CYS A 164 -9.26 9.96 21.05
C CYS A 164 -10.44 9.05 21.42
N SER A 165 -11.67 9.58 21.39
CA SER A 165 -12.86 8.72 21.49
C SER A 165 -13.09 7.87 20.24
N GLN A 166 -12.69 8.38 19.07
CA GLN A 166 -12.76 7.70 17.79
C GLN A 166 -11.66 8.20 16.86
N ILE A 167 -11.05 7.29 16.10
CA ILE A 167 -10.05 7.60 15.06
C ILE A 167 -10.45 6.85 13.79
N LYS A 168 -10.48 7.53 12.65
CA LYS A 168 -10.58 6.91 11.32
C LYS A 168 -9.27 7.13 10.59
N HIS A 169 -8.69 6.07 10.03
CA HIS A 169 -7.44 6.13 9.30
C HIS A 169 -7.56 5.40 7.96
N ILE A 170 -7.05 6.02 6.90
CA ILE A 170 -6.92 5.41 5.58
C ILE A 170 -5.45 5.06 5.37
N VAL A 171 -5.17 3.78 5.23
CA VAL A 171 -3.80 3.22 5.25
C VAL A 171 -2.94 3.78 4.12
N GLU A 172 -3.44 3.74 2.88
CA GLU A 172 -2.67 4.08 1.69
C GLU A 172 -2.39 5.59 1.57
N THR A 173 -3.32 6.43 2.03
CA THR A 173 -3.16 7.90 1.95
C THR A 173 -2.56 8.50 3.21
N GLY A 174 -2.52 7.74 4.30
CA GLY A 174 -2.15 8.22 5.63
C GLY A 174 -3.16 9.20 6.24
N ALA A 175 -4.29 9.46 5.57
CA ALA A 175 -5.30 10.39 6.05
C ALA A 175 -5.89 9.89 7.37
N THR A 176 -5.87 10.75 8.38
CA THR A 176 -6.37 10.44 9.73
C THR A 176 -7.36 11.51 10.16
N ASP A 177 -8.53 11.08 10.62
CA ASP A 177 -9.60 11.92 11.14
C ASP A 177 -10.01 11.46 12.55
N SER A 178 -10.45 12.40 13.39
CA SER A 178 -10.88 12.14 14.76
C SER A 178 -12.04 13.07 15.12
N PRO A 179 -13.30 12.62 14.96
CA PRO A 179 -14.48 13.47 15.15
C PRO A 179 -14.83 13.79 16.61
N GLY A 180 -14.14 13.21 17.60
CA GLY A 180 -14.41 13.44 19.03
C GLY A 180 -13.25 14.07 19.79
N PRO A 181 -13.38 14.22 21.13
CA PRO A 181 -12.29 14.68 21.97
C PRO A 181 -11.03 13.88 21.69
N CYS A 182 -9.94 14.58 21.43
CA CYS A 182 -8.67 13.97 21.10
C CYS A 182 -7.51 14.75 21.69
N SER A 183 -6.46 14.02 22.04
CA SER A 183 -5.17 14.55 22.49
C SER A 183 -4.04 13.75 21.85
N GLY A 184 -2.86 14.33 21.74
CA GLY A 184 -1.72 13.62 21.16
C GLY A 184 -0.64 14.52 20.60
N VAL A 185 0.26 13.90 19.85
CA VAL A 185 1.37 14.53 19.15
C VAL A 185 1.20 14.25 17.66
N LEU A 186 1.17 15.31 16.85
CA LEU A 186 1.29 15.23 15.40
C LEU A 186 2.74 15.49 15.02
N ALA A 187 3.38 14.49 14.43
CA ALA A 187 4.76 14.60 13.99
C ALA A 187 4.84 14.33 12.49
N PRO A 188 5.55 15.18 11.72
CA PRO A 188 5.84 14.88 10.32
C PRO A 188 6.54 13.53 10.21
N ILE A 189 6.16 12.78 9.18
CA ILE A 189 6.99 11.72 8.60
C ILE A 189 8.22 12.41 8.01
N GLU A 190 9.42 12.00 8.44
CA GLU A 190 10.70 12.51 7.90
C GLU A 190 11.20 11.62 6.76
#